data_AF-A0A2S8SD48-F1
#
_entry.id   AF-A0A2S8SD48-F1
#
_cell.length_a   1.000
_cell.length_b   1.000
_cell.length_c   1.000
_cell.angle_alpha   90.00
_cell.angle_beta   90.00
_cell.angle_gamma   90.00
#
_symmetry.space_group_name_H-M   'P 1'
#
loop_
_entity.id
_entity.type
_entity.pdbx_description
1 polymer ?
#
loop_
_entity_poly.entity_id
_entity_poly.type
_entity_poly.pdbx_seq_one_letter_code
_entity_poly.pdbx_strand_id
1 'polypeptide(L)'
;MIATLDQKSAFQSRLQRIQSGHQFEHADVLGKATHKAYKRKFGDKPKKPKRTFAEKMMVVIAFICGMSSVLLGRVLYFQMSHIEGLPKAFYDLETRGMILFAFVLAGLMMALLHLFTKQRVAALLIGCIVMHYGEAAVASNAPELWSNIFSADYAAQMAEQGKDYRITPQG
;
A
#
# COMPACT_ATOMS: atom_id res chain seq x y z
N MET A 1 -7.92 57.54 31.64
CA MET A 1 -6.65 57.52 30.88
C MET A 1 -6.42 56.18 30.17
N ILE A 2 -7.47 55.53 29.64
CA ILE A 2 -7.42 54.16 29.07
C ILE A 2 -7.83 54.14 27.59
N ALA A 3 -8.71 55.05 27.15
CA ALA A 3 -9.20 55.11 25.76
C ALA A 3 -8.13 55.50 24.71
N THR A 4 -7.09 56.25 25.11
CA THR A 4 -6.05 56.75 24.19
C THR A 4 -5.03 55.69 23.78
N LEU A 5 -4.88 54.62 24.57
CA LEU A 5 -3.97 53.51 24.27
C LEU A 5 -4.56 52.58 23.19
N ASP A 6 -5.88 52.35 23.23
CA ASP A 6 -6.59 51.49 22.29
C ASP A 6 -6.70 52.12 20.88
N GLN A 7 -6.77 53.45 20.82
CA GLN A 7 -6.80 54.16 19.54
C GLN A 7 -5.44 54.09 18.81
N LYS A 8 -4.32 54.10 19.54
CA LYS A 8 -2.98 54.00 18.97
C LYS A 8 -2.68 52.58 18.46
N SER A 9 -3.10 51.54 19.18
CA SER A 9 -2.96 50.14 18.72
C SER A 9 -3.88 49.83 17.54
N ALA A 10 -5.11 50.36 17.53
CA ALA A 10 -6.02 50.28 16.39
C ALA A 10 -5.48 51.01 15.15
N PHE A 11 -4.77 52.13 15.32
CA PHE A 11 -4.12 52.82 14.21
C PHE A 11 -2.89 52.09 13.67
N GLN A 12 -2.04 51.54 14.55
CA GLN A 12 -0.87 50.75 14.12
C GLN A 12 -1.28 49.48 13.38
N SER A 13 -2.34 48.79 13.82
CA SER A 13 -2.86 47.61 13.11
C SER A 13 -3.46 47.97 11.74
N ARG A 14 -4.07 49.16 11.60
CA ARG A 14 -4.52 49.68 10.29
C ARG A 14 -3.33 50.03 9.38
N LEU A 15 -2.29 50.67 9.90
CA LEU A 15 -1.09 50.99 9.13
C LEU A 15 -0.31 49.75 8.69
N GLN A 16 -0.16 48.75 9.56
CA GLN A 16 0.45 47.46 9.21
C GLN A 16 -0.34 46.73 8.12
N ARG A 17 -1.67 46.84 8.11
CA ARG A 17 -2.53 46.27 7.06
C ARG A 17 -2.37 46.97 5.72
N ILE A 18 -2.14 48.29 5.72
CA ILE A 18 -1.90 49.08 4.50
C ILE A 18 -0.47 48.84 3.97
N GLN A 19 0.54 48.78 4.84
CA GLN A 19 1.94 48.52 4.45
C GLN A 19 2.19 47.08 3.98
N SER A 20 1.42 46.10 4.45
CA SER A 20 1.59 44.70 4.08
C SER A 20 1.01 44.33 2.70
N GLY A 21 0.50 45.29 1.92
CA GLY A 21 -0.09 45.02 0.61
C GLY A 21 -1.36 44.17 0.68
N HIS A 22 -1.85 43.83 1.88
CA HIS A 22 -3.17 43.27 2.12
C HIS A 22 -4.23 44.37 2.08
N GLN A 23 -4.20 45.16 1.01
CA GLN A 23 -5.38 45.86 0.57
C GLN A 23 -6.33 44.75 0.13
N PHE A 24 -7.26 44.41 1.02
CA PHE A 24 -8.40 43.57 0.67
C PHE A 24 -9.10 44.30 -0.48
N GLU A 25 -8.73 43.98 -1.73
CA GLU A 25 -9.51 44.36 -2.89
C GLU A 25 -10.92 43.86 -2.61
N HIS A 26 -11.83 44.81 -2.40
CA HIS A 26 -13.21 44.53 -2.15
C HIS A 26 -13.71 43.53 -3.19
N ALA A 27 -14.33 42.45 -2.71
CA ALA A 27 -14.89 41.39 -3.54
C ALA A 27 -15.88 41.90 -4.62
N ASP A 28 -16.28 43.17 -4.55
CA ASP A 28 -17.13 43.85 -5.53
C ASP A 28 -16.43 44.34 -6.81
N VAL A 29 -15.09 44.30 -6.91
CA VAL A 29 -14.36 44.82 -8.10
C VAL A 29 -13.85 43.69 -9.03
N LEU A 30 -13.92 42.44 -8.59
CA LEU A 30 -13.48 41.30 -9.40
C LEU A 30 -14.61 40.81 -10.30
N GLY A 31 -14.51 41.15 -11.60
CA GLY A 31 -15.45 40.67 -12.62
C GLY A 31 -15.68 39.15 -12.57
N LYS A 32 -16.89 38.70 -12.90
CA LYS A 32 -17.32 37.27 -12.81
C LYS A 32 -16.29 36.27 -13.37
N ALA A 33 -15.51 36.66 -14.38
CA ALA A 33 -14.45 35.85 -14.97
C ALA A 33 -13.25 35.60 -14.03
N THR A 34 -12.79 36.62 -13.30
CA THR A 34 -11.67 36.49 -12.34
C THR A 34 -12.10 35.71 -11.11
N HIS A 35 -13.34 35.90 -10.64
CA HIS A 35 -13.93 35.07 -9.58
C HIS A 35 -14.04 33.58 -9.97
N LYS A 36 -14.42 33.29 -11.22
CA LYS A 36 -14.47 31.90 -11.74
C LYS A 36 -13.07 31.28 -11.86
N ALA A 37 -12.08 32.05 -12.31
CA ALA A 37 -10.69 31.60 -12.37
C ALA A 37 -10.10 31.37 -10.97
N TYR A 38 -10.39 32.27 -10.03
CA TYR A 38 -9.97 32.16 -8.63
C TYR A 38 -10.63 30.95 -7.97
N LYS A 39 -11.94 30.73 -8.13
CA LYS A 39 -12.65 29.55 -7.61
C LYS A 39 -12.18 28.24 -8.29
N ARG A 40 -11.69 28.29 -9.53
CA ARG A 40 -11.10 27.12 -10.20
C ARG A 40 -9.69 26.79 -9.68
N LYS A 41 -8.89 27.80 -9.32
CA LYS A 41 -7.54 27.62 -8.78
C LYS A 41 -7.52 27.35 -7.26
N PHE A 42 -8.35 28.08 -6.50
CA PHE A 42 -8.36 28.17 -5.05
C PHE A 42 -9.69 27.80 -4.41
N GLY A 43 -10.75 27.58 -5.18
CA GLY A 43 -12.03 27.16 -4.63
C GLY A 43 -11.86 25.86 -3.86
N ASP A 44 -12.51 25.78 -2.71
CA ASP A 44 -12.42 24.71 -1.73
C ASP A 44 -12.51 23.34 -2.39
N LYS A 45 -11.33 22.81 -2.77
CA LYS A 45 -11.20 21.40 -3.08
C LYS A 45 -11.56 20.72 -1.77
N PRO A 46 -12.59 19.85 -1.74
CA PRO A 46 -12.98 19.17 -0.51
C PRO A 46 -11.71 18.56 0.07
N LYS A 47 -11.32 19.06 1.25
CA LYS A 47 -10.08 18.69 1.93
C LYS A 47 -10.19 17.18 2.11
N LYS A 48 -9.49 16.41 1.27
CA LYS A 48 -9.56 14.94 1.33
C LYS A 48 -9.33 14.55 2.79
N PRO A 49 -10.24 13.78 3.42
CA PRO A 49 -10.12 13.47 4.83
C PRO A 49 -8.71 12.94 5.08
N LYS A 50 -8.01 13.53 6.05
CA LYS A 50 -6.67 13.06 6.42
C LYS A 50 -6.84 11.62 6.86
N ARG A 51 -6.13 10.70 6.19
CA ARG A 51 -6.20 9.27 6.49
C ARG A 51 -5.99 9.03 7.98
N THR A 52 -6.90 8.30 8.59
CA THR A 52 -6.79 7.92 10.00
C THR A 52 -5.68 6.88 10.18
N PHE A 53 -5.16 6.75 11.40
CA PHE A 53 -4.14 5.73 11.70
C PHE A 53 -4.64 4.31 11.39
N ALA A 54 -5.91 4.03 11.70
CA ALA A 54 -6.57 2.77 11.39
C ALA A 54 -6.57 2.44 9.88
N GLU A 55 -6.82 3.44 9.02
CA GLU A 55 -6.75 3.25 7.56
C GLU A 55 -5.34 2.87 7.10
N LYS A 56 -4.30 3.45 7.70
CA LYS A 56 -2.90 3.09 7.39
C LYS A 56 -2.60 1.66 7.82
N MET A 57 -3.05 1.25 9.01
CA MET A 57 -2.88 -0.13 9.49
C MET A 57 -3.57 -1.14 8.58
N MET A 58 -4.79 -0.85 8.11
CA MET A 58 -5.50 -1.72 7.18
C MET A 58 -4.77 -1.90 5.84
N VAL A 59 -4.00 -0.89 5.39
CA VAL A 59 -3.16 -1.02 4.19
C VAL A 59 -1.96 -1.94 4.45
N VAL A 60 -1.35 -1.87 5.63
CA VAL A 60 -0.26 -2.79 6.04
C VAL A 60 -0.79 -4.22 6.16
N ILE A 61 -1.96 -4.40 6.76
CA ILE A 61 -2.63 -5.72 6.85
C ILE A 61 -2.88 -6.27 5.44
N ALA A 62 -3.37 -5.45 4.52
CA ALA A 62 -3.59 -5.86 3.14
C ALA A 62 -2.29 -6.29 2.44
N PHE A 63 -1.18 -5.59 2.70
CA PHE A 63 0.14 -5.95 2.18
C PHE A 63 0.62 -7.30 2.72
N ILE A 64 0.59 -7.51 4.03
CA ILE A 64 0.97 -8.79 4.67
C ILE A 64 0.08 -9.92 4.15
N CYS A 65 -1.21 -9.64 3.97
CA CYS A 65 -2.15 -10.60 3.43
C CYS A 65 -1.77 -11.05 2.01
N GLY A 66 -1.37 -10.10 1.15
CA GLY A 66 -0.82 -10.41 -0.17
C GLY A 66 0.40 -11.32 -0.10
N MET A 67 1.37 -11.02 0.76
CA MET A 67 2.54 -11.89 0.96
C MET A 67 2.14 -13.29 1.42
N SER A 68 1.28 -13.39 2.44
CA SER A 68 0.83 -14.66 3.00
C SER A 68 0.06 -15.51 1.99
N SER A 69 -0.72 -14.87 1.10
CA SER A 69 -1.49 -15.58 0.08
C SER A 69 -0.59 -16.28 -0.95
N VAL A 70 0.59 -15.73 -1.26
CA VAL A 70 1.55 -16.37 -2.17
C VAL A 70 2.17 -17.60 -1.53
N LEU A 71 2.60 -17.49 -0.27
CA LEU A 71 3.15 -18.62 0.48
C LEU A 71 2.11 -19.73 0.64
N LEU A 72 0.95 -19.40 1.21
CA LEU A 72 -0.09 -20.36 1.48
C LEU A 72 -0.67 -20.97 0.19
N GLY A 73 -0.79 -20.18 -0.89
CA GLY A 73 -1.23 -20.69 -2.19
C GLY A 73 -0.28 -21.75 -2.75
N ARG A 74 1.04 -21.54 -2.63
CA ARG A 74 2.04 -22.52 -3.04
C ARG A 74 1.99 -23.77 -2.18
N VAL A 75 1.92 -23.61 -0.85
CA VAL A 75 1.82 -24.75 0.09
C VAL A 75 0.59 -25.59 -0.20
N LEU A 76 -0.57 -24.95 -0.37
CA LEU A 76 -1.81 -25.63 -0.70
C LEU A 76 -1.73 -26.36 -2.05
N TYR A 77 -1.06 -25.75 -3.05
CA TYR A 77 -0.82 -26.43 -4.31
C TYR A 77 0.06 -27.67 -4.15
N PHE A 78 1.15 -27.60 -3.38
CA PHE A 78 2.02 -28.75 -3.10
C PHE A 78 1.29 -29.87 -2.35
N GLN A 79 0.42 -29.53 -1.41
CA GLN A 79 -0.38 -30.52 -0.69
C GLN A 79 -1.42 -31.16 -1.61
N MET A 80 -2.08 -30.36 -2.46
CA MET A 80 -3.05 -30.90 -3.42
C MET A 80 -2.40 -31.71 -4.53
N SER A 81 -1.21 -31.35 -4.99
CA SER A 81 -0.48 -32.12 -6.01
C SER A 81 0.03 -33.48 -5.52
N HIS A 82 0.04 -33.73 -4.21
CA HIS A 82 0.33 -35.06 -3.64
C HIS A 82 -0.90 -35.96 -3.52
N ILE A 83 -2.12 -35.43 -3.67
CA ILE A 83 -3.34 -36.22 -3.61
C ILE A 83 -3.48 -36.98 -4.94
N GLU A 84 -3.59 -38.31 -4.89
CA GLU A 84 -3.82 -39.15 -6.06
C GLU A 84 -5.28 -39.00 -6.55
N GLY A 85 -5.46 -38.81 -7.86
CA GLY A 85 -6.79 -38.76 -8.49
C GLY A 85 -7.25 -37.38 -8.99
N LEU A 86 -6.38 -36.36 -8.96
CA LEU A 86 -6.71 -35.09 -9.62
C LEU A 86 -6.64 -35.21 -11.15
N PRO A 87 -7.37 -34.36 -11.90
CA PRO A 87 -7.25 -34.30 -13.36
C PRO A 87 -5.80 -34.06 -13.77
N LYS A 88 -5.33 -34.72 -14.84
CA LYS A 88 -3.94 -34.60 -15.35
C LYS A 88 -3.46 -33.16 -15.51
N ALA A 89 -4.36 -32.25 -15.86
CA ALA A 89 -4.09 -30.82 -15.97
C ALA A 89 -3.56 -30.19 -14.66
N PHE A 90 -3.95 -30.68 -13.48
CA PHE A 90 -3.46 -30.14 -12.20
C PHE A 90 -1.97 -30.43 -11.98
N TYR A 91 -1.49 -31.59 -12.45
CA TYR A 91 -0.09 -31.98 -12.34
C TYR A 91 0.78 -31.27 -13.41
N ASP A 92 0.23 -31.04 -14.60
CA ASP A 92 0.94 -30.43 -15.74
C ASP A 92 1.13 -28.91 -15.60
N LEU A 93 0.46 -28.29 -14.62
CA LEU A 93 0.47 -26.83 -14.43
C LEU A 93 1.66 -26.32 -13.62
N GLU A 94 2.36 -27.16 -12.85
CA GLU A 94 3.52 -26.85 -12.00
C GLU A 94 3.53 -25.40 -11.44
N THR A 95 4.45 -24.56 -11.93
CA THR A 95 4.63 -23.16 -11.51
C THR A 95 3.42 -22.28 -11.82
N ARG A 96 2.70 -22.55 -12.92
CA ARG A 96 1.47 -21.82 -13.26
C ARG A 96 0.35 -22.16 -12.29
N GLY A 97 0.30 -23.42 -11.83
CA GLY A 97 -0.62 -23.88 -10.80
C GLY A 97 -0.39 -23.17 -9.47
N MET A 98 0.88 -23.09 -9.05
CA MET A 98 1.29 -22.34 -7.85
C MET A 98 0.83 -20.87 -7.89
N ILE A 99 1.03 -20.18 -9.01
CA ILE A 99 0.62 -18.78 -9.19
C ILE A 99 -0.91 -18.65 -9.16
N LEU A 100 -1.62 -19.57 -9.80
CA LEU A 100 -3.09 -19.55 -9.85
C LEU A 100 -3.69 -19.73 -8.45
N PHE A 101 -3.19 -20.68 -7.66
CA PHE A 101 -3.63 -20.86 -6.27
C PHE A 101 -3.34 -19.64 -5.40
N ALA A 102 -2.18 -19.01 -5.57
CA ALA A 102 -1.87 -17.75 -4.91
C ALA A 102 -2.88 -16.64 -5.25
N PHE A 103 -3.26 -16.49 -6.53
CA PHE A 103 -4.28 -15.52 -6.94
C PHE A 103 -5.67 -15.83 -6.40
N VAL A 104 -6.08 -17.09 -6.42
CA VAL A 104 -7.37 -17.52 -5.85
C VAL A 104 -7.41 -17.20 -4.35
N LEU A 105 -6.33 -17.53 -3.62
CA LEU A 105 -6.26 -17.27 -2.19
C LEU A 105 -6.20 -15.76 -1.87
N ALA A 106 -5.48 -14.99 -2.68
CA ALA A 106 -5.45 -13.52 -2.59
C ALA A 106 -6.86 -12.92 -2.78
N GLY A 107 -7.62 -13.40 -3.76
CA GLY A 107 -9.00 -12.98 -4.00
C GLY A 107 -9.93 -13.34 -2.83
N LEU A 108 -9.78 -14.55 -2.29
CA LEU A 108 -10.55 -15.03 -1.14
C LEU A 108 -10.28 -14.16 0.10
N MET A 109 -9.01 -13.87 0.38
CA MET A 109 -8.63 -12.99 1.48
C MET A 109 -9.15 -11.55 1.29
N MET A 110 -9.13 -11.05 0.05
CA MET A 110 -9.68 -9.73 -0.27
C MET A 110 -11.19 -9.65 0.04
N ALA A 111 -11.93 -10.73 -0.25
CA ALA A 111 -13.35 -10.84 0.06
C ALA A 111 -13.60 -10.93 1.57
N LEU A 112 -12.91 -11.82 2.28
CA LEU A 112 -13.08 -12.03 3.73
C LEU A 112 -12.77 -10.76 4.53
N LEU A 113 -11.64 -10.11 4.23
CA LEU A 113 -11.15 -8.94 4.96
C LEU A 113 -11.71 -7.61 4.42
N HIS A 114 -12.61 -7.66 3.44
CA HIS A 114 -13.24 -6.48 2.83
C HIS A 114 -12.21 -5.42 2.37
N LEU A 115 -11.19 -5.87 1.62
CA LEU A 115 -10.04 -5.05 1.22
C LEU A 115 -10.24 -4.32 -0.12
N PHE A 116 -11.47 -4.20 -0.63
CA PHE A 116 -11.83 -3.69 -1.97
C PHE A 116 -11.52 -2.21 -2.27
N THR A 117 -10.82 -1.50 -1.39
CA THR A 117 -10.42 -0.11 -1.68
C THR A 117 -9.18 -0.07 -2.57
N LYS A 118 -9.09 0.89 -3.50
CA LYS A 118 -7.97 1.01 -4.46
C LYS A 118 -6.57 0.90 -3.81
N GLN A 119 -6.41 1.46 -2.61
CA GLN A 119 -5.14 1.45 -1.89
C GLN A 119 -4.82 0.10 -1.25
N ARG A 120 -5.81 -0.56 -0.65
CA ARG A 120 -5.63 -1.88 -0.03
C ARG A 120 -5.42 -2.94 -1.11
N VAL A 121 -6.15 -2.85 -2.23
CA VAL A 121 -5.92 -3.71 -3.41
C VAL A 121 -4.52 -3.52 -3.96
N ALA A 122 -4.07 -2.28 -4.14
CA ALA A 122 -2.70 -2.00 -4.59
C ALA A 122 -1.66 -2.56 -3.61
N ALA A 123 -1.84 -2.36 -2.30
CA ALA A 123 -0.94 -2.89 -1.28
C ALA A 123 -0.90 -4.42 -1.27
N LEU A 124 -2.05 -5.07 -1.43
CA LEU A 124 -2.15 -6.52 -1.54
C LEU A 124 -1.40 -7.03 -2.78
N LEU A 125 -1.62 -6.43 -3.95
CA LEU A 125 -0.91 -6.79 -5.18
C LEU A 125 0.61 -6.59 -5.05
N ILE A 126 1.04 -5.48 -4.44
CA ILE A 126 2.46 -5.25 -4.16
C ILE A 126 3.00 -6.33 -3.22
N GLY A 127 2.25 -6.70 -2.17
CA GLY A 127 2.61 -7.81 -1.28
C GLY A 127 2.77 -9.13 -2.02
N CYS A 128 1.87 -9.45 -2.95
CA CYS A 128 1.99 -10.65 -3.78
C CYS A 128 3.26 -10.62 -4.64
N ILE A 129 3.54 -9.49 -5.31
CA ILE A 129 4.73 -9.34 -6.17
C ILE A 129 6.00 -9.44 -5.32
N VAL A 130 6.07 -8.73 -4.19
CA VAL A 130 7.21 -8.74 -3.28
C VAL A 130 7.49 -10.15 -2.79
N MET A 131 6.47 -10.90 -2.38
CA MET A 131 6.70 -12.27 -1.92
C MET A 131 7.05 -13.21 -3.08
N HIS A 132 6.45 -13.04 -4.25
CA HIS A 132 6.74 -13.88 -5.41
C HIS A 132 8.20 -13.79 -5.87
N TYR A 133 8.77 -12.58 -5.90
CA TYR A 133 10.18 -12.38 -6.28
C TYR A 133 11.14 -12.44 -5.09
N GLY A 134 10.67 -12.11 -3.90
CA GLY A 134 11.45 -12.14 -2.66
C GLY A 134 11.57 -13.52 -2.03
N GLU A 135 10.80 -14.51 -2.50
CA GLU A 135 10.81 -15.87 -1.95
C GLU A 135 12.21 -16.48 -1.89
N ALA A 136 13.01 -16.35 -2.94
CA ALA A 136 14.39 -16.86 -2.95
C ALA A 136 15.25 -16.18 -1.86
N ALA A 137 15.04 -14.89 -1.61
CA ALA A 137 15.69 -14.17 -0.53
C ALA A 137 15.21 -14.66 0.84
N VAL A 138 13.91 -14.93 1.03
CA VAL A 138 13.43 -15.44 2.33
C VAL A 138 13.85 -16.89 2.56
N ALA A 139 13.81 -17.73 1.53
CA ALA A 139 14.23 -19.12 1.57
C ALA A 139 15.71 -19.28 1.91
N SER A 140 16.57 -18.40 1.37
CA SER A 140 18.00 -18.44 1.62
C SER A 140 18.42 -17.96 3.00
N ASN A 141 17.62 -17.08 3.63
CA ASN A 141 17.84 -16.59 5.00
C ASN A 141 17.08 -17.41 6.08
N ALA A 142 16.25 -18.37 5.67
CA ALA A 142 15.53 -19.26 6.58
C ALA A 142 15.35 -20.66 5.96
N PRO A 143 16.45 -21.35 5.62
CA PRO A 143 16.40 -22.61 4.87
C PRO A 143 15.62 -23.71 5.61
N GLU A 144 15.70 -23.76 6.94
CA GLU A 144 14.99 -24.74 7.77
C GLU A 144 13.46 -24.60 7.67
N LEU A 145 12.94 -23.37 7.58
CA LEU A 145 11.50 -23.13 7.39
C LEU A 145 11.04 -23.64 6.02
N TRP A 146 11.84 -23.43 4.98
CA TRP A 146 11.50 -23.85 3.63
C TRP A 146 11.57 -25.37 3.45
N SER A 147 12.56 -26.03 4.05
CA SER A 147 12.68 -27.50 3.99
C SER A 147 11.57 -28.24 4.74
N ASN A 148 10.95 -27.60 5.74
CA ASN A 148 9.82 -28.18 6.48
C ASN A 148 8.48 -28.01 5.76
N ILE A 149 8.35 -27.01 4.90
CA ILE A 149 7.09 -26.60 4.27
C ILE A 149 6.99 -27.11 2.83
N PHE A 150 8.11 -27.17 2.11
CA PHE A 150 8.19 -27.54 0.70
C PHE A 150 9.07 -28.77 0.49
N SER A 151 9.01 -29.38 -0.70
CA SER A 151 9.88 -30.50 -1.04
C SER A 151 11.35 -30.11 -1.03
N ALA A 152 12.23 -31.08 -0.75
CA ALA A 152 13.68 -30.86 -0.69
C ALA A 152 14.23 -30.26 -1.99
N ASP A 153 13.75 -30.73 -3.16
CA ASP A 153 14.17 -30.22 -4.47
C ASP A 153 13.77 -28.75 -4.68
N TYR A 154 12.58 -28.38 -4.22
CA TYR A 154 12.10 -27.00 -4.32
C TYR A 154 12.85 -26.05 -3.38
N ALA A 155 13.11 -26.49 -2.15
CA ALA A 155 13.90 -25.74 -1.18
C ALA A 155 15.34 -25.54 -1.69
N ALA A 156 15.95 -26.57 -2.29
CA ALA A 156 17.27 -26.48 -2.90
C ALA A 156 17.31 -25.49 -4.07
N GLN A 157 16.32 -25.55 -4.97
CA GLN A 157 16.19 -24.61 -6.08
C GLN A 157 16.08 -23.15 -5.60
N MET A 158 15.23 -22.89 -4.59
CA MET A 158 15.07 -21.55 -4.03
C MET A 158 16.32 -21.07 -3.29
N ALA A 159 17.05 -21.97 -2.62
CA ALA A 159 18.30 -21.64 -1.95
C ALA A 159 19.45 -21.32 -2.94
N GLU A 160 19.46 -21.97 -4.11
CA GLU A 160 20.40 -21.68 -5.19
C GLU A 160 20.10 -20.31 -5.83
N GLN A 161 18.83 -20.04 -6.17
CA GLN A 161 18.39 -18.73 -6.66
C GLN A 161 18.59 -17.61 -5.62
N GLY A 162 18.52 -17.97 -4.34
CA GLY A 162 18.65 -17.07 -3.20
C GLY A 162 20.09 -16.79 -2.77
N LYS A 163 21.09 -17.44 -3.37
CA LYS A 163 22.49 -17.41 -2.91
C LYS A 163 23.05 -15.99 -2.77
N ASP A 164 22.67 -15.10 -3.68
CA ASP A 164 23.14 -13.70 -3.72
C ASP A 164 22.41 -12.79 -2.72
N TYR A 165 21.29 -13.24 -2.14
CA TYR A 165 20.45 -12.47 -1.22
C TYR A 165 20.64 -12.84 0.26
N ARG A 166 21.64 -13.69 0.56
CA ARG A 166 21.95 -14.10 1.93
C ARG A 166 22.54 -12.93 2.71
N ILE A 167 21.93 -12.64 3.84
CA ILE A 167 22.37 -11.57 4.75
C ILE A 167 23.56 -12.07 5.59
N THR A 168 23.67 -13.38 5.79
CA THR A 168 24.72 -14.08 6.53
C THR A 168 25.32 -15.22 5.69
N PRO A 169 26.65 -15.45 5.74
CA PRO A 169 27.28 -16.54 4.99
C PRO A 169 26.90 -17.96 5.49
N GLN A 170 26.21 -18.08 6.63
CA GLN A 170 25.94 -19.36 7.30
C GLN A 170 24.46 -19.78 7.35
N GLY A 171 23.52 -18.96 6.89
CA GLY A 171 22.09 -19.23 7.01
C GLY A 171 21.33 -18.06 7.61
#